data_AF-A0A2N9MZU4-F1
#
_entry.id   AF-A0A2N9MZU4-F1
#
_cell.length_a   1.000
_cell.length_b   1.000
_cell.length_c   1.000
_cell.angle_alpha   90.00
_cell.angle_beta   90.00
_cell.angle_gamma   90.00
#
_symmetry.space_group_name_H-M   'P 1'
#
loop_
_entity.id
_entity.type
_entity.pdbx_description
1 polymer ?
#
loop_
_entity_poly.entity_id
_entity_poly.type
_entity_poly.pdbx_seq_one_letter_code
_entity_poly.pdbx_strand_id
1 'polypeptide(L)'
;MAGYGDRTHPSDGVLRDLYVKALALQSQPGQPSVIVAADLLGFPREISDAVAGACEKQFGIPRDRLVLNASHTHSAPVVHRNAFPVFNLDEKQWQAVDRYATFLIGKTVDVIGAALHNIRPSLASPSTAAVPTPTAAAVLVPWTTTSP
;
A
#
# COMPACT_ATOMS: atom_id res chain seq x y z
N MET A 1 12.05 1.01 -12.34
CA MET A 1 11.18 -0.12 -11.96
C MET A 1 11.96 -1.01 -11.01
N ALA A 2 11.31 -1.59 -10.00
CA ALA A 2 11.92 -2.48 -9.01
C ALA A 2 11.84 -3.94 -9.49
N GLY A 3 12.85 -4.76 -9.18
CA GLY A 3 12.79 -6.22 -9.32
C GLY A 3 13.67 -6.83 -10.43
N TYR A 4 13.95 -6.13 -11.53
CA TYR A 4 14.94 -6.58 -12.52
C TYR A 4 16.16 -5.65 -12.49
N GLY A 5 17.31 -6.18 -12.07
CA GLY A 5 18.56 -5.43 -11.91
C GLY A 5 19.31 -5.11 -13.21
N ASP A 6 19.00 -5.81 -14.30
CA ASP A 6 19.71 -5.69 -15.58
C ASP A 6 19.16 -4.58 -16.50
N ARG A 7 18.49 -3.58 -15.91
CA ARG A 7 17.97 -2.43 -16.68
C ARG A 7 19.09 -1.42 -16.91
N THR A 8 19.25 -1.01 -18.17
CA THR A 8 20.24 -0.01 -18.58
C THR A 8 19.74 1.43 -18.52
N HIS A 9 18.44 1.65 -18.35
CA HIS A 9 17.85 3.00 -18.28
C HIS A 9 16.56 3.08 -17.41
N PRO A 10 16.15 4.29 -16.98
CA PRO A 10 14.90 4.56 -16.26
C PRO A 10 13.62 4.10 -17.00
N SER A 11 12.44 4.27 -16.39
CA SER A 11 11.17 3.96 -17.07
C SER A 11 10.89 4.97 -18.18
N ASP A 12 10.49 4.50 -19.36
CA ASP A 12 10.12 5.36 -20.50
C ASP A 12 8.68 5.91 -20.41
N GLY A 13 7.91 5.47 -19.42
CA GLY A 13 6.54 5.95 -19.20
C GLY A 13 5.70 5.05 -18.30
N VAL A 14 4.39 5.23 -18.39
CA VAL A 14 3.36 4.50 -17.63
C VAL A 14 2.45 3.79 -18.61
N LEU A 15 2.42 2.45 -18.55
CA LEU A 15 1.49 1.66 -19.38
C LEU A 15 0.13 1.48 -18.70
N ARG A 16 0.13 1.33 -17.37
CA ARG A 16 -1.07 1.15 -16.54
C ARG A 16 -0.87 1.85 -15.20
N ASP A 17 -1.97 2.31 -14.63
CA ASP A 17 -1.99 2.84 -13.27
C ASP A 17 -1.66 1.76 -12.26
N LEU A 18 -1.03 2.18 -11.17
CA LEU A 18 -0.80 1.34 -9.99
C LEU A 18 -1.85 1.70 -8.94
N TYR A 19 -2.24 0.72 -8.14
CA TYR A 19 -3.32 0.88 -7.18
C TYR A 19 -2.84 0.57 -5.76
N VAL A 20 -3.44 1.26 -4.79
CA VAL A 20 -3.51 0.85 -3.38
C VAL A 20 -4.99 0.72 -3.07
N LYS A 21 -5.32 -0.39 -2.44
CA LYS A 21 -6.68 -0.73 -2.02
C LYS A 21 -6.62 -1.03 -0.54
N ALA A 22 -7.62 -0.57 0.20
CA ALA A 22 -7.79 -0.96 1.60
C ALA A 22 -9.17 -1.58 1.81
N LEU A 23 -9.18 -2.63 2.61
CA LEU A 23 -10.36 -3.28 3.13
C LEU A 23 -10.32 -3.15 4.66
N ALA A 24 -11.25 -2.39 5.21
CA ALA A 24 -11.46 -2.32 6.65
C ALA A 24 -12.56 -3.31 7.04
N LEU A 25 -12.25 -4.16 8.01
CA LEU A 25 -13.14 -5.18 8.56
C LEU A 25 -13.32 -4.92 10.05
N GLN A 26 -14.54 -5.11 10.53
CA GLN A 26 -14.85 -4.93 11.94
C GLN A 26 -15.81 -6.02 12.41
N SER A 27 -15.41 -6.73 13.46
CA SER A 27 -16.27 -7.72 14.13
C SER A 27 -16.89 -7.16 15.40
N GLN A 28 -16.19 -6.23 16.09
CA GLN A 28 -16.67 -5.54 17.29
C GLN A 28 -16.57 -4.02 17.13
N PRO A 29 -17.54 -3.24 17.65
CA PRO A 29 -17.49 -1.78 17.63
C PRO A 29 -16.18 -1.21 18.19
N GLY A 30 -15.67 -0.13 17.59
CA GLY A 30 -14.39 0.50 17.92
C GLY A 30 -13.11 -0.30 17.58
N GLN A 31 -13.22 -1.51 17.04
CA GLN A 31 -12.09 -2.43 16.86
C GLN A 31 -11.92 -2.93 15.42
N PRO A 32 -11.66 -2.05 14.43
CA PRO A 32 -11.42 -2.47 13.05
C PRO A 32 -10.03 -3.11 12.85
N SER A 33 -9.89 -3.90 11.79
CA SER A 33 -8.63 -4.37 11.21
C SER A 33 -8.59 -4.01 9.73
N VAL A 34 -7.41 -3.74 9.19
CA VAL A 34 -7.25 -3.24 7.82
C VAL A 34 -6.29 -4.12 7.03
N ILE A 35 -6.71 -4.51 5.84
CA ILE A 35 -5.87 -5.21 4.85
C ILE A 35 -5.66 -4.26 3.67
N VAL A 36 -4.41 -4.01 3.34
CA VAL A 36 -3.98 -3.21 2.19
C VAL A 36 -3.42 -4.12 1.11
N ALA A 37 -3.82 -3.90 -0.13
CA ALA A 37 -3.21 -4.49 -1.31
C ALA A 37 -2.65 -3.40 -2.21
N ALA A 38 -1.38 -3.48 -2.58
CA ALA A 38 -0.70 -2.48 -3.40
C ALA A 38 0.07 -3.10 -4.57
N ASP A 39 0.06 -2.41 -5.71
CA ASP A 39 0.85 -2.78 -6.88
C ASP A 39 2.31 -2.35 -6.72
N LEU A 40 3.03 -3.12 -5.90
CA LEU A 40 4.44 -2.93 -5.55
C LEU A 40 5.20 -4.25 -5.62
N LEU A 41 6.53 -4.16 -5.67
CA LEU A 41 7.39 -5.33 -5.45
C LEU A 41 7.27 -5.85 -4.01
N GLY A 42 7.23 -4.95 -3.04
CA GLY A 42 7.16 -5.30 -1.63
C GLY A 42 6.95 -4.06 -0.77
N PHE A 43 6.65 -4.28 0.50
CA PHE A 43 6.66 -3.25 1.53
C PHE A 43 7.96 -3.35 2.34
N PRO A 44 8.95 -2.48 2.10
CA PRO A 44 10.12 -2.39 2.95
C PRO A 44 9.74 -2.04 4.38
N ARG A 45 10.62 -2.35 5.33
CA ARG A 45 10.41 -2.06 6.75
C ARG A 45 10.12 -0.57 6.97
N GLU A 46 10.91 0.30 6.34
CA GLU A 46 10.82 1.75 6.49
C GLU A 46 9.45 2.29 6.06
N ILE A 47 8.90 1.77 4.96
CA ILE A 47 7.55 2.12 4.48
C ILE A 47 6.50 1.55 5.42
N SER A 48 6.66 0.28 5.82
CA SER A 48 5.68 -0.41 6.67
C SER A 48 5.54 0.24 8.04
N ASP A 49 6.67 0.59 8.65
CA ASP A 49 6.72 1.21 9.97
C ASP A 49 6.18 2.66 9.91
N ALA A 50 6.49 3.40 8.84
CA ALA A 50 5.94 4.75 8.64
C ALA A 50 4.42 4.74 8.45
N VAL A 51 3.87 3.82 7.64
CA VAL A 51 2.42 3.67 7.47
C VAL A 51 1.77 3.24 8.78
N ALA A 52 2.32 2.23 9.47
CA ALA A 52 1.77 1.75 10.73
C ALA A 52 1.74 2.84 11.82
N GLY A 53 2.85 3.58 12.00
CA GLY A 53 2.92 4.67 12.96
C GLY A 53 1.96 5.82 12.63
N ALA A 54 1.77 6.13 11.34
CA ALA A 54 0.77 7.11 10.92
C ALA A 54 -0.66 6.64 11.20
N CYS A 55 -0.98 5.37 10.90
CA CYS A 55 -2.30 4.80 11.17
C CYS A 55 -2.62 4.69 12.67
N GLU A 56 -1.63 4.34 13.49
CA GLU A 56 -1.79 4.32 14.94
C GLU A 56 -2.06 5.73 15.47
N LYS A 57 -1.27 6.72 15.04
CA LYS A 57 -1.41 8.12 15.46
C LYS A 57 -2.74 8.76 15.00
N GLN A 58 -3.15 8.52 13.76
CA GLN A 58 -4.31 9.20 13.16
C GLN A 58 -5.63 8.49 13.42
N PHE A 59 -5.61 7.16 13.48
CA PHE A 59 -6.82 6.34 13.48
C PHE A 59 -6.90 5.35 14.65
N GLY A 60 -5.86 5.28 15.50
CA GLY A 60 -5.81 4.33 16.61
C GLY A 60 -5.69 2.87 16.17
N ILE A 61 -5.19 2.60 14.96
CA ILE A 61 -4.99 1.24 14.45
C ILE A 61 -3.60 0.75 14.87
N PRO A 62 -3.49 -0.21 15.81
CA PRO A 62 -2.21 -0.79 16.17
C PRO A 62 -1.65 -1.65 15.04
N ARG A 63 -0.32 -1.83 15.03
CA ARG A 63 0.41 -2.58 14.00
C ARG A 63 -0.12 -3.99 13.76
N ASP A 64 -0.59 -4.68 14.79
CA ASP A 64 -1.11 -6.06 14.74
C ASP A 64 -2.47 -6.18 14.03
N ARG A 65 -3.16 -5.06 13.79
CA ARG A 65 -4.42 -4.97 13.05
C ARG A 65 -4.26 -4.43 11.64
N LEU A 66 -3.02 -4.26 11.17
CA LEU A 66 -2.70 -3.78 9.84
C LEU A 66 -1.91 -4.83 9.05
N VAL A 67 -2.45 -5.24 7.90
CA VAL A 67 -1.77 -6.09 6.92
C VAL A 67 -1.44 -5.25 5.69
N LEU A 68 -0.16 -5.22 5.29
CA LEU A 68 0.31 -4.58 4.07
C LEU A 68 0.77 -5.67 3.09
N ASN A 69 0.01 -5.86 2.01
CA ASN A 69 0.27 -6.88 1.00
C ASN A 69 0.67 -6.23 -0.34
N ALA A 70 1.77 -6.69 -0.93
CA ALA A 70 2.22 -6.27 -2.26
C ALA A 70 1.88 -7.35 -3.29
N SER A 71 1.49 -6.96 -4.51
CA SER A 71 1.26 -7.92 -5.61
C SER A 71 2.55 -8.56 -6.15
N HIS A 72 3.70 -8.10 -5.68
CA HIS A 72 5.03 -8.53 -6.12
C HIS A 72 5.29 -8.23 -7.61
N THR A 73 4.78 -7.10 -8.10
CA THR A 73 5.00 -6.67 -9.48
C THR A 73 6.40 -6.09 -9.67
N HIS A 74 7.11 -6.58 -10.69
CA HIS A 74 8.42 -6.06 -11.10
C HIS A 74 8.31 -4.80 -11.99
N SER A 75 7.09 -4.27 -12.14
CA SER A 75 6.80 -3.10 -12.97
C SER A 75 6.51 -1.82 -12.18
N ALA A 76 6.54 -1.87 -10.84
CA ALA A 76 6.40 -0.70 -10.00
C ALA A 76 7.73 0.06 -9.81
N PRO A 77 7.72 1.35 -9.39
CA PRO A 77 8.94 2.08 -9.03
C PRO A 77 9.70 1.45 -7.86
N VAL A 78 10.98 1.80 -7.74
CA VAL A 78 11.74 1.57 -6.50
C VAL A 78 11.21 2.52 -5.43
N VAL A 79 10.99 2.02 -4.21
CA VAL A 79 10.32 2.76 -3.12
C VAL A 79 11.19 2.94 -1.86
N HIS A 80 12.45 2.51 -1.90
CA HIS A 80 13.36 2.66 -0.76
C HIS A 80 14.82 2.59 -1.20
N ARG A 81 15.70 3.24 -0.43
CA ARG A 81 17.16 3.26 -0.66
C ARG A 81 17.85 1.92 -0.37
N ASN A 82 17.27 1.10 0.51
CA ASN A 82 17.74 -0.27 0.79
C ASN A 82 17.21 -1.31 -0.21
N ALA A 83 16.65 -0.89 -1.35
CA ALA A 83 16.31 -1.81 -2.42
C ALA A 83 17.59 -2.54 -2.82
N PHE A 84 17.52 -3.88 -2.83
CA PHE A 84 18.60 -4.82 -3.11
C PHE A 84 19.80 -4.19 -3.88
N PRO A 85 21.06 -4.53 -3.55
CA PRO A 85 22.28 -3.92 -4.14
C PRO A 85 22.44 -4.07 -5.66
N VAL A 86 21.41 -4.52 -6.36
CA VAL A 86 21.25 -4.59 -7.82
C VAL A 86 21.02 -3.23 -8.48
N PHE A 87 20.72 -2.15 -7.76
CA PHE A 87 20.48 -0.83 -8.37
C PHE A 87 21.66 0.14 -8.16
N ASN A 88 22.32 0.51 -9.25
CA ASN A 88 23.34 1.55 -9.27
C ASN A 88 22.71 2.89 -9.68
N LEU A 89 21.99 3.55 -8.76
CA LEU A 89 21.31 4.83 -9.00
C LEU A 89 22.17 6.01 -8.54
N ASP A 90 22.09 7.12 -9.29
CA ASP A 90 22.68 8.40 -8.88
C ASP A 90 21.82 9.11 -7.80
N GLU A 91 22.36 10.16 -7.19
CA GLU A 91 21.65 10.88 -6.11
C GLU A 91 20.35 11.55 -6.58
N LYS A 92 20.28 12.03 -7.82
CA LYS A 92 19.05 12.64 -8.36
C LYS A 92 17.95 11.59 -8.51
N GLN A 93 18.31 10.38 -8.93
CA GLN A 93 17.42 9.23 -9.01
C GLN A 93 16.98 8.79 -7.61
N TRP A 94 17.87 8.75 -6.62
CA TRP A 94 17.51 8.45 -5.24
C TRP A 94 16.55 9.48 -4.64
N GLN A 95 16.74 10.77 -4.92
CA GLN A 95 15.77 11.79 -4.52
C GLN A 95 14.39 11.57 -5.15
N ALA A 96 14.32 11.07 -6.39
CA ALA A 96 13.05 10.71 -7.02
C ALA A 96 12.39 9.51 -6.32
N VAL A 97 13.18 8.51 -5.92
CA VAL A 97 12.73 7.39 -5.10
C VAL A 97 12.18 7.87 -3.75
N ASP A 98 12.87 8.78 -3.06
CA ASP A 98 12.44 9.30 -1.76
C ASP A 98 11.13 10.10 -1.85
N ARG A 99 10.99 10.92 -2.90
CA ARG A 99 9.73 11.64 -3.17
C ARG A 99 8.59 10.66 -3.41
N TYR A 100 8.84 9.61 -4.19
CA TYR A 100 7.84 8.60 -4.47
C TYR A 100 7.48 7.77 -3.22
N ALA A 101 8.45 7.43 -2.38
CA ALA A 101 8.24 6.76 -1.10
C ALA A 101 7.34 7.57 -0.18
N THR A 102 7.61 8.88 -0.05
CA THR A 102 6.81 9.81 0.75
C THR A 102 5.37 9.89 0.25
N PHE A 103 5.20 10.03 -1.07
CA PHE A 103 3.89 10.02 -1.72
C PHE A 103 3.12 8.72 -1.46
N LEU A 104 3.79 7.57 -1.62
CA LEU A 104 3.20 6.24 -1.42
C LEU A 104 2.72 6.04 0.02
N ILE A 105 3.53 6.46 1.01
CA ILE A 105 3.14 6.40 2.44
C ILE A 105 1.85 7.21 2.64
N GLY A 106 1.84 8.47 2.21
CA GLY A 106 0.67 9.35 2.34
C GLY A 106 -0.58 8.75 1.70
N LYS A 107 -0.46 8.29 0.45
CA LYS A 107 -1.59 7.65 -0.27
C LYS A 107 -2.09 6.39 0.41
N THR A 108 -1.20 5.58 0.97
CA THR A 108 -1.59 4.37 1.69
C THR A 108 -2.40 4.73 2.93
N VAL A 109 -1.96 5.73 3.70
CA VAL A 109 -2.65 6.22 4.89
C VAL A 109 -4.02 6.82 4.51
N ASP A 110 -4.10 7.60 3.44
CA ASP A 110 -5.36 8.20 2.95
C ASP A 110 -6.39 7.12 2.61
N VAL A 111 -5.99 6.07 1.88
CA VAL A 111 -6.89 4.98 1.45
C VAL A 111 -7.34 4.15 2.65
N ILE A 112 -6.46 3.93 3.64
CA ILE A 112 -6.82 3.30 4.92
C ILE A 112 -7.88 4.14 5.65
N GLY A 113 -7.64 5.45 5.81
CA GLY A 113 -8.59 6.36 6.45
C GLY A 113 -9.95 6.37 5.75
N ALA A 114 -9.94 6.40 4.41
CA ALA A 114 -11.16 6.33 3.62
C ALA A 114 -11.93 5.00 3.81
N ALA A 115 -11.22 3.86 3.92
CA ALA A 115 -11.86 2.57 4.20
C ALA A 115 -12.46 2.53 5.61
N LEU A 116 -11.74 3.05 6.62
CA LEU A 116 -12.21 3.13 8.00
C LEU A 116 -13.47 4.01 8.14
N HIS A 117 -13.50 5.17 7.49
CA HIS A 117 -14.66 6.07 7.51
C HIS A 117 -15.90 5.49 6.80
N ASN A 118 -15.70 4.50 5.92
CA ASN A 118 -16.79 3.92 5.12
C ASN A 118 -17.27 2.56 5.65
N ILE A 119 -16.86 2.12 6.84
CA ILE A 119 -17.35 0.88 7.45
C ILE A 119 -18.87 0.92 7.56
N ARG A 120 -19.54 -0.08 6.97
CA ARG A 120 -20.99 -0.22 6.97
C ARG A 120 -21.38 -1.69 7.18
N PRO A 121 -22.58 -1.96 7.72
CA PRO A 121 -23.11 -3.32 7.81
C PRO A 121 -23.12 -3.99 6.44
N SER A 122 -22.47 -5.13 6.33
CA SER A 122 -22.44 -5.94 5.12
C SER A 122 -22.33 -7.41 5.48
N LEU A 123 -22.78 -8.29 4.58
CA LEU A 123 -22.55 -9.73 4.69
C LEU A 123 -21.28 -10.06 3.91
N ALA A 124 -20.18 -10.34 4.61
CA ALA A 124 -19.04 -11.01 3.99
C ALA A 124 -19.26 -12.52 4.10
N SER A 125 -19.45 -13.20 2.96
CA SER A 125 -19.51 -14.66 2.92
C SER A 125 -18.22 -15.19 2.29
N PRO A 126 -17.42 -16.00 3.00
CA PRO A 126 -16.40 -16.78 2.32
C PRO A 126 -17.09 -17.74 1.35
N SER A 127 -16.59 -17.84 0.12
CA SER A 127 -17.02 -18.84 -0.85
C SER A 127 -16.45 -20.22 -0.47
N THR A 128 -16.74 -20.67 0.75
CA THR A 128 -16.68 -22.05 1.29
C THR A 128 -17.24 -21.96 2.73
N ALA A 129 -18.54 -22.27 2.89
CA ALA A 129 -19.31 -22.38 4.14
C ALA A 129 -19.48 -21.09 5.01
N ALA A 130 -20.74 -20.82 5.39
CA ALA A 130 -21.20 -19.56 5.99
C ALA A 130 -21.01 -19.45 7.52
N VAL A 131 -20.64 -18.25 8.00
CA VAL A 131 -20.73 -17.76 9.40
C VAL A 131 -21.12 -16.25 9.36
N PRO A 132 -22.01 -15.74 10.24
CA PRO A 132 -22.52 -14.34 10.22
C PRO A 132 -21.66 -13.40 11.12
N THR A 133 -21.64 -12.06 11.08
CA THR A 133 -21.87 -11.01 10.06
C THR A 133 -20.83 -9.90 10.36
N PRO A 134 -19.64 -9.90 9.73
CA PRO A 134 -18.65 -8.82 9.93
C PRO A 134 -19.01 -7.59 9.08
N THR A 135 -18.91 -6.38 9.64
CA THR A 135 -19.00 -5.12 8.89
C THR A 135 -17.74 -4.94 8.05
N ALA A 136 -17.89 -4.60 6.77
CA ALA A 136 -16.78 -4.46 5.83
C ALA A 136 -16.96 -3.27 4.89
N ALA A 137 -15.86 -2.60 4.54
CA ALA A 137 -15.80 -1.59 3.51
C ALA A 137 -14.50 -1.69 2.70
N ALA A 138 -14.64 -1.67 1.37
CA ALA A 138 -13.51 -1.67 0.45
C ALA A 138 -13.46 -0.34 -0.30
N VAL A 139 -12.27 0.27 -0.36
CA VAL A 139 -12.02 1.48 -1.16
C VAL A 139 -10.86 1.23 -2.12
N LEU A 140 -11.06 1.61 -3.38
CA LEU A 140 -10.09 1.52 -4.47
C LEU A 140 -9.71 2.94 -4.89
N VAL A 141 -8.41 3.22 -4.97
CA VAL A 141 -7.92 4.48 -5.57
C VAL A 141 -6.80 4.17 -6.58
N PRO A 142 -6.98 4.45 -7.89
CA PRO A 142 -5.87 4.47 -8.84
C PRO A 142 -4.89 5.59 -8.53
N TRP A 143 -3.61 5.40 -8.85
CA TRP A 143 -2.75 6.54 -9.19
C TRP A 143 -2.00 6.29 -10.50
N THR A 144 -2.00 7.33 -11.34
CA THR A 144 -1.09 7.47 -12.47
C THR A 144 0.29 7.84 -11.90
N THR A 145 1.34 7.08 -12.20
CA THR A 145 2.72 7.51 -11.93
C THR A 145 3.17 8.54 -12.96
N THR A 146 2.41 9.61 -13.15
CA THR A 146 2.97 10.80 -13.78
C THR A 146 3.80 11.48 -12.70
N SER A 147 5.11 11.24 -12.72
CA SER A 147 6.07 12.00 -11.93
C SER A 147 5.75 13.50 -12.02
N PRO A 148 5.79 14.27 -10.93
CA PRO A 148 6.08 15.69 -11.04
C PRO A 148 7.50 15.90 -11.59
#